data_AF-A0AAW8KFZ0-F1
#
_entry.id   AF-A0AAW8KFZ0-F1
#
_cell.length_a   1.000
_cell.length_b   1.000
_cell.length_c   1.000
_cell.angle_alpha   90.00
_cell.angle_beta   90.00
_cell.angle_gamma   90.00
#
_symmetry.space_group_name_H-M   'P 1'
#
loop_
_entity.id
_entity.type
_entity.pdbx_description
1 polymer ?
#
loop_
_entity_poly.entity_id
_entity_poly.type
_entity_poly.pdbx_seq_one_letter_code
_entity_poly.pdbx_strand_id
1 'polypeptide(L)' 'MIYKADQWKDYCCLDAGDGEKLEVWKDTVLRRPDPQAIWPKVKDKSWHKADAVYHRSNKGGGSWEYKKRLPEMWT' A
#
# COMPACT_ATOMS: atom_id res chain seq x y z
N MET A 1 6.29 -21.77 -16.09
CA MET A 1 7.41 -20.93 -15.62
C MET A 1 6.83 -19.86 -14.72
N ILE A 2 7.44 -19.62 -13.55
CA ILE A 2 7.03 -18.53 -12.64
C ILE A 2 7.98 -17.36 -12.88
N TYR A 3 7.44 -16.19 -13.20
CA TYR A 3 8.21 -14.94 -13.32
C TYR A 3 8.04 -14.15 -12.04
N LYS A 4 9.16 -13.71 -11.46
CA LYS A 4 9.20 -12.91 -10.25
C LYS A 4 9.77 -11.54 -10.56
N ALA A 5 9.12 -10.50 -10.06
CA ALA A 5 9.59 -9.13 -10.20
C ALA A 5 10.21 -8.65 -8.89
N ASP A 6 11.49 -8.97 -8.68
CA ASP A 6 12.22 -8.71 -7.43
C ASP A 6 13.41 -7.74 -7.58
N GLN A 7 13.53 -7.09 -8.73
CA GLN A 7 14.56 -6.09 -9.01
C GLN A 7 14.05 -4.63 -8.92
N TRP A 8 12.89 -4.41 -8.31
CA TRP A 8 12.38 -3.07 -8.05
C TRP A 8 13.24 -2.36 -7.02
N LYS A 9 13.68 -1.13 -7.32
CA LYS A 9 14.44 -0.27 -6.40
C LYS A 9 13.54 0.73 -5.69
N ASP A 10 12.56 1.25 -6.41
CA ASP A 10 11.64 2.28 -5.93
C ASP A 10 10.38 1.70 -5.29
N TYR A 11 10.20 0.38 -5.29
CA TYR A 11 9.01 -0.27 -4.76
C TYR A 11 9.37 -1.43 -3.86
N CYS A 12 8.70 -1.47 -2.70
CA CYS A 12 8.78 -2.60 -1.78
C CYS A 12 7.40 -2.87 -1.16
N CYS A 13 6.95 -4.12 -1.16
CA CYS A 13 5.83 -4.55 -0.34
C CYS A 13 6.36 -4.88 1.05
N LEU A 14 5.99 -4.10 2.06
CA LEU A 14 6.46 -4.28 3.44
C LEU A 14 5.68 -5.37 4.16
N ASP A 15 4.35 -5.33 4.02
CA ASP A 15 3.44 -6.26 4.68
C ASP A 15 2.13 -6.38 3.89
N ALA A 16 1.44 -7.49 4.05
CA ALA A 16 0.12 -7.72 3.48
C ALA A 16 -0.67 -8.61 4.44
N GLY A 17 -1.97 -8.38 4.53
CA GLY A 17 -2.88 -9.20 5.31
C GLY A 17 -4.16 -8.47 5.71
N ASP A 18 -5.12 -9.21 6.24
CA ASP A 18 -6.47 -8.73 6.60
C ASP A 18 -7.16 -7.96 5.46
N GLY A 19 -6.91 -8.35 4.20
CA GLY A 19 -7.47 -7.68 3.02
C GLY A 19 -6.77 -6.36 2.65
N GLU A 20 -5.59 -6.09 3.18
CA GLU A 20 -4.82 -4.86 2.96
C GLU A 20 -3.36 -5.15 2.65
N LYS A 21 -2.67 -4.15 2.09
CA LYS A 21 -1.23 -4.16 1.86
C LYS A 21 -0.58 -2.83 2.21
N LEU A 22 0.63 -2.92 2.72
CA LEU A 22 1.50 -1.80 3.07
C LEU A 22 2.69 -1.80 2.12
N GLU A 23 2.80 -0.74 1.34
CA GLU A 23 3.76 -0.61 0.25
C GLU A 23 4.61 0.65 0.45
N VAL A 24 5.87 0.60 0.04
CA VAL A 24 6.72 1.77 -0.10
C VAL A 24 6.88 2.05 -1.58
N TRP A 25 6.56 3.27 -1.98
CA TRP A 25 6.88 3.82 -3.28
C TRP A 25 7.85 4.98 -3.09
N LYS A 26 9.12 4.76 -3.39
CA LYS A 26 10.26 5.64 -3.07
C LYS A 26 10.31 5.97 -1.58
N ASP A 27 9.98 7.21 -1.22
CA ASP A 27 9.97 7.69 0.17
C ASP A 27 8.55 7.78 0.76
N THR A 28 7.55 7.22 0.09
CA THR A 28 6.14 7.30 0.49
C THR A 28 5.60 5.94 0.87
N VAL A 29 5.02 5.85 2.07
CA VAL A 29 4.34 4.65 2.55
C VAL A 29 2.85 4.72 2.19
N LEU A 30 2.37 3.73 1.44
CA LEU A 30 1.00 3.63 0.97
C LEU A 30 0.31 2.43 1.60
N ARG A 31 -0.95 2.61 2.01
CA ARG A 31 -1.83 1.53 2.45
C ARG A 31 -2.96 1.37 1.46
N ARG A 32 -3.12 0.18 0.90
CA ARG A 32 -4.17 -0.13 -0.09
C ARG A 32 -4.94 -1.39 0.28
N PRO A 33 -6.22 -1.49 -0.10
CA PRO A 33 -6.97 -2.73 0.00
C PRO A 33 -6.45 -3.73 -1.04
N ASP A 34 -6.16 -4.94 -0.57
CA ASP A 34 -5.78 -6.09 -1.37
C ASP A 34 -6.64 -7.28 -0.95
N PRO A 35 -7.78 -7.52 -1.62
CA PRO A 35 -8.71 -8.60 -1.26
C PRO A 35 -8.10 -10.00 -1.30
N GLN A 36 -6.93 -10.18 -1.93
CA GLN A 36 -6.25 -11.47 -2.01
C GLN A 36 -5.31 -11.71 -0.82
N ALA A 37 -4.98 -10.67 -0.04
CA ALA A 37 -4.17 -10.76 1.18
C ALA A 37 -5.01 -11.28 2.36
N ILE A 38 -5.44 -12.54 2.27
CA ILE A 38 -6.38 -13.18 3.21
C ILE A 38 -5.73 -13.69 4.52
N TRP A 39 -4.41 -13.63 4.61
CA TRP A 39 -3.67 -14.00 5.82
C TRP A 39 -3.64 -12.85 6.83
N PRO A 40 -3.35 -13.10 8.11
CA PRO A 40 -3.26 -12.04 9.11
C PRO A 40 -2.10 -11.09 8.82
N LYS A 41 -2.34 -9.77 8.91
CA LYS A 41 -1.25 -8.78 8.86
C LYS A 41 -0.48 -8.72 10.18
N VAL A 42 0.74 -8.21 10.13
CA VAL A 42 1.50 -7.92 11.35
C VAL A 42 0.84 -6.75 12.08
N LYS A 43 0.56 -6.93 13.38
CA LYS A 43 0.02 -5.87 14.24
C LYS A 43 1.12 -4.87 14.65
N ASP A 44 1.71 -4.21 13.66
CA ASP A 44 2.75 -3.19 13.84
C ASP A 44 2.16 -1.77 13.74
N LYS A 45 2.81 -0.80 14.40
CA LYS A 45 2.48 0.63 14.31
C LYS A 45 2.70 1.20 12.90
N SER A 46 3.48 0.54 12.05
CA SER A 46 3.76 0.93 10.66
C SER A 46 2.48 1.13 9.84
N TRP A 47 1.46 0.29 10.03
CA TRP A 47 0.15 0.38 9.38
C TRP A 47 -0.62 1.67 9.69
N HIS A 48 -0.34 2.30 10.83
CA HIS A 48 -0.93 3.59 11.22
C HIS A 48 -0.12 4.79 10.71
N LYS A 49 1.15 4.57 10.38
CA LYS A 49 2.11 5.59 9.89
C LYS A 49 2.13 5.75 8.37
N ALA A 50 1.27 5.05 7.62
CA ALA A 50 1.16 5.23 6.19
C ALA A 50 0.89 6.69 5.82
N ASP A 51 1.64 7.23 4.87
CA ASP A 51 1.53 8.61 4.38
C ASP A 51 0.23 8.84 3.61
N ALA A 52 -0.28 7.81 2.93
CA ALA A 52 -1.59 7.83 2.30
C ALA A 52 -2.31 6.48 2.38
N VAL A 53 -3.64 6.54 2.51
CA VAL A 53 -4.53 5.37 2.61
C VAL A 53 -5.57 5.44 1.51
N TYR A 54 -5.70 4.37 0.72
CA TYR A 54 -6.75 4.27 -0.28
C TYR A 54 -8.01 3.64 0.31
N HIS A 55 -9.12 4.37 0.28
CA HIS A 55 -10.43 3.91 0.73
C HIS A 55 -11.26 3.50 -0.47
N ARG A 56 -11.52 2.20 -0.63
CA ARG A 56 -12.36 1.69 -1.72
C ARG A 56 -13.83 1.96 -1.43
N SER A 57 -14.55 2.47 -2.43
CA SER A 57 -16.00 2.68 -2.33
C SER A 57 -16.77 1.43 -2.77
N ASN A 58 -17.86 1.11 -2.06
CA ASN A 58 -18.78 0.03 -2.43
C ASN A 58 -19.52 0.30 -3.75
N LYS A 59 -19.59 1.55 -4.21
CA LYS A 59 -20.22 1.93 -5.49
C LYS A 59 -19.25 1.89 -6.68
N GLY A 60 -18.02 1.40 -6.47
CA GLY A 60 -16.93 1.46 -7.44
C GLY A 60 -16.05 2.69 -7.23
N GLY A 61 -14.77 2.56 -7.60
CA GLY A 61 -13.74 3.58 -7.34
C GLY A 61 -13.30 3.63 -5.88
N GLY A 62 -12.84 4.80 -5.46
CA GLY A 62 -12.32 5.06 -4.12
C GLY A 62 -11.60 6.41 -4.05
N SER A 63 -11.15 6.78 -2.85
CA SER A 63 -10.45 8.03 -2.60
C SER A 63 -9.17 7.79 -1.81
N TRP A 64 -8.22 8.71 -1.96
CA TRP A 64 -7.02 8.76 -1.15
C TRP A 64 -7.23 9.70 0.04
N GLU A 65 -6.91 9.20 1.23
CA GLU A 65 -6.66 10.02 2.41
C GLU A 65 -5.17 10.27 2.49
N TYR A 66 -4.74 11.54 2.43
CA TYR A 66 -3.34 11.93 2.52
C TYR A 66 -3.05 12.46 3.93
N LYS A 67 -2.18 11.77 4.68
CA LYS A 67 -1.69 12.22 5.98
C LYS A 67 -0.46 13.13 5.87
N LYS A 68 0.22 13.07 4.72
CA LYS A 68 1.33 13.93 4.35
C LYS A 68 1.10 14.47 2.93
N ARG A 69 1.64 15.65 2.65
CA ARG A 69 1.66 16.19 1.28
C ARG A 69 2.55 15.31 0.41
N LEU A 70 1.95 14.63 -0.57
CA LEU A 70 2.66 13.85 -1.57
C LEU A 70 3.06 14.72 -2.76
N PRO A 71 4.09 14.32 -3.53
CA PRO A 71 4.41 14.99 -4.78
C PRO A 71 3.25 14.85 -5.78
N GLU A 72 3.04 15.86 -6.62
CA GLU A 72 2.00 15.84 -7.65
C GLU A 72 2.32 14.82 -8.76
N MET A 73 3.61 14.49 -8.94
CA MET A 73 4.09 13.49 -9.92
C MET A 73 5.32 12.75 -9.38
N TRP A 74 5.50 11.50 -9.81
CA TRP A 74 6.71 10.71 -9.56
C TRP A 74 7.57 10.66 -10.82
N THR A 75 8.86 11.02 -10.70
CA THR A 75 9.86 11.01 -11.79
C THR A 75 10.77 9.79 -11.74
#